data_AF-A0A1B6JMY8-F1
#
_entry.id   AF-A0A1B6JMY8-F1
#
_cell.length_a   1.000
_cell.length_b   1.000
_cell.length_c   1.000
_cell.angle_alpha   90.00
_cell.angle_beta   90.00
_cell.angle_gamma   90.00
#
_symmetry.space_group_name_H-M   'P 1'
#
loop_
_entity.id
_entity.type
_entity.pdbx_description
1 polymer ?
#
loop_
_entity_poly.entity_id
_entity_poly.type
_entity_poly.pdbx_seq_one_letter_code
_entity_poly.pdbx_strand_id
1 'polypeptide(L)'
;VFFEDRAFLLYLAARKYDNKTVMELMIPRVQRFFLTLVSSREFVEFSCEEVCTFLQSNYICIHCEMEVFMAGVRWLEHDWNRRKEHAVEVMSCVRFGFINPRVLITLRRNPQSPQFLRVANIPEISKMIDDGVALSILKTYFENDSDEDFQKSLKLLGVTNPVPRNWAGSDKNYQTYDEFMQEL
;
A
#
# COMPACT_ATOMS: atom_id res chain seq x y z
N VAL A 1 -10.42 -26.99 1.48
CA VAL A 1 -10.28 -25.53 1.31
C VAL A 1 -9.94 -24.96 2.68
N PHE A 2 -8.74 -24.40 2.87
CA PHE A 2 -8.42 -23.74 4.15
C PHE A 2 -9.17 -22.42 4.20
N PHE A 3 -9.97 -22.21 5.24
CA PHE A 3 -10.62 -20.93 5.52
C PHE A 3 -9.53 -19.87 5.85
N GLU A 4 -9.79 -18.61 5.48
CA GLU A 4 -8.79 -17.52 5.49
C GLU A 4 -8.25 -17.22 6.90
N ASP A 5 -9.10 -17.39 7.92
CA ASP A 5 -8.75 -17.34 9.35
C ASP A 5 -7.70 -18.41 9.73
N ARG A 6 -7.86 -19.64 9.23
CA ARG A 6 -6.90 -20.74 9.46
C ARG A 6 -5.59 -20.50 8.73
N ALA A 7 -5.61 -19.86 7.56
CA ALA A 7 -4.40 -19.49 6.84
C ALA A 7 -3.59 -18.44 7.63
N PHE A 8 -4.26 -17.46 8.23
CA PHE A 8 -3.61 -16.48 9.09
C PHE A 8 -3.07 -17.09 10.39
N LEU A 9 -3.86 -17.94 11.06
CA LEU A 9 -3.38 -18.67 12.25
C LEU A 9 -2.17 -19.55 11.92
N LEU A 10 -2.16 -20.19 10.74
CA LEU A 10 -1.02 -20.98 10.28
C LEU A 10 0.19 -20.10 9.94
N TYR A 11 -0.02 -18.90 9.38
CA TYR A 11 1.04 -17.91 9.19
C TYR A 11 1.65 -17.48 10.53
N LEU A 12 0.84 -17.14 11.54
CA LEU A 12 1.32 -16.76 12.88
C LEU A 12 2.07 -17.91 13.57
N ALA A 13 1.56 -19.14 13.44
CA ALA A 13 2.24 -20.33 13.95
C ALA A 13 3.58 -20.54 13.24
N ALA A 14 3.62 -20.45 11.91
CA ALA A 14 4.84 -20.58 11.13
C ALA A 14 5.88 -19.50 11.49
N ARG A 15 5.44 -18.26 11.70
CA ARG A 15 6.28 -17.15 12.20
C ARG A 15 6.94 -17.48 13.53
N LYS A 16 6.21 -18.06 14.48
CA LYS A 16 6.75 -18.47 15.78
C LYS A 16 7.92 -19.47 15.65
N TYR A 17 7.93 -20.27 14.58
CA TYR A 17 8.96 -21.27 14.30
C TYR A 17 9.90 -20.86 13.16
N ASP A 18 9.88 -19.60 12.71
CA ASP A 18 10.66 -19.06 11.58
C ASP A 18 10.56 -19.90 10.29
N ASN A 19 9.40 -20.49 10.04
CA ASN A 19 9.16 -21.31 8.85
C ASN A 19 8.71 -20.43 7.67
N LYS A 20 9.69 -19.82 7.00
CA LYS A 20 9.48 -18.91 5.86
C LYS A 20 8.69 -19.54 4.73
N THR A 21 8.90 -20.82 4.44
CA THR A 21 8.16 -21.53 3.37
C THR A 21 6.66 -21.58 3.64
N VAL A 22 6.25 -21.89 4.88
CA VAL A 22 4.82 -21.90 5.23
C VAL A 22 4.26 -20.49 5.28
N MET A 23 5.04 -19.51 5.76
CA MET A 23 4.66 -18.10 5.74
C MET A 23 4.35 -17.63 4.30
N GLU A 24 5.26 -17.88 3.36
CA GLU A 24 5.10 -17.54 1.94
C GLU A 24 3.88 -18.23 1.31
N LEU A 25 3.66 -19.51 1.60
CA LEU A 25 2.51 -20.26 1.11
C LEU A 25 1.17 -19.73 1.63
N MET A 26 1.15 -19.08 2.80
CA MET A 26 -0.06 -18.52 3.38
C MET A 26 -0.37 -17.11 2.88
N ILE A 27 0.62 -16.33 2.40
CA ILE A 27 0.39 -14.96 1.90
C ILE A 27 -0.74 -14.89 0.85
N PRO A 28 -0.78 -15.74 -0.19
CA PRO A 28 -1.86 -15.73 -1.17
C PRO A 28 -3.18 -16.30 -0.65
N ARG A 29 -3.26 -16.74 0.61
CA ARG A 29 -4.50 -17.17 1.26
C ARG A 29 -5.01 -16.19 2.30
N VAL A 30 -4.19 -15.21 2.68
CA VAL A 30 -4.54 -14.07 3.54
C VAL A 30 -5.12 -12.91 2.71
N GLN A 31 -5.35 -13.09 1.40
CA GLN A 31 -5.76 -12.04 0.46
C GLN A 31 -6.94 -11.19 0.95
N ARG A 32 -8.08 -11.80 1.29
CA ARG A 32 -9.27 -11.10 1.80
C ARG A 32 -9.15 -10.72 3.28
N PHE A 33 -8.21 -11.33 3.99
CA PHE A 33 -7.93 -11.05 5.39
C PHE A 33 -6.96 -9.88 5.58
N PHE A 34 -6.37 -9.32 4.50
CA PHE A 34 -5.38 -8.23 4.62
C PHE A 34 -5.89 -7.06 5.46
N LEU A 35 -7.10 -6.56 5.22
CA LEU A 35 -7.65 -5.45 6.02
C LEU A 35 -7.93 -5.87 7.48
N THR A 36 -8.40 -7.10 7.71
CA THR A 36 -8.58 -7.65 9.06
C THR A 36 -7.25 -7.82 9.80
N LEU A 37 -6.17 -8.16 9.08
CA LEU A 37 -4.82 -8.17 9.63
C LEU A 37 -4.39 -6.74 10.00
N VAL A 38 -4.57 -5.78 9.10
CA VAL A 38 -4.22 -4.37 9.35
C VAL A 38 -4.94 -3.82 10.59
N SER A 39 -6.19 -4.24 10.85
CA SER A 39 -6.93 -3.83 12.06
C SER A 39 -6.42 -4.47 13.35
N SER A 40 -5.71 -5.58 13.27
CA SER A 40 -5.20 -6.35 14.40
C SER A 40 -4.00 -5.66 15.10
N ARG A 41 -3.69 -6.10 16.33
CA ARG A 41 -2.51 -5.62 17.07
C ARG A 41 -1.22 -6.26 16.55
N GLU A 42 -1.33 -7.48 16.05
CA GLU A 42 -0.22 -8.25 15.51
C GLU A 42 0.43 -7.53 14.32
N PHE A 43 -0.36 -6.86 13.47
CA PHE A 43 0.16 -6.12 12.31
C PHE A 43 1.12 -5.00 12.71
N VAL A 44 0.82 -4.23 13.76
CA VAL A 44 1.72 -3.15 14.19
C VAL A 44 2.97 -3.68 14.90
N GLU A 45 2.97 -4.94 15.35
CA GLU A 45 4.12 -5.61 15.94
C GLU A 45 5.06 -6.26 14.91
N PHE A 46 4.67 -6.33 13.63
CA PHE A 46 5.51 -6.89 12.57
C PHE A 46 6.80 -6.09 12.36
N SER A 47 7.83 -6.78 11.89
CA SER A 47 9.06 -6.19 11.37
C SER A 47 8.81 -5.47 10.03
N CYS A 48 9.77 -4.62 9.61
CA CYS A 48 9.69 -3.95 8.32
C CYS A 48 9.57 -4.95 7.16
N GLU A 49 10.39 -6.01 7.16
CA GLU A 49 10.39 -7.07 6.15
C GLU A 49 9.01 -7.74 6.02
N GLU A 50 8.41 -8.11 7.15
CA GLU A 50 7.08 -8.73 7.17
C GLU A 50 6.00 -7.79 6.62
N VAL A 51 5.99 -6.52 7.03
CA VAL A 51 5.02 -5.54 6.53
C VAL A 51 5.20 -5.31 5.03
N CYS A 52 6.43 -5.07 4.58
CA CYS A 52 6.74 -4.90 3.16
C CYS A 52 6.29 -6.13 2.36
N THR A 53 6.50 -7.34 2.88
CA THR A 53 6.05 -8.59 2.23
C THR A 53 4.54 -8.59 1.97
N PHE A 54 3.73 -8.15 2.93
CA PHE A 54 2.28 -8.03 2.73
C PHE A 54 1.92 -6.87 1.79
N LEU A 55 2.50 -5.68 1.99
CA LEU A 55 2.18 -4.49 1.21
C LEU A 55 2.62 -4.57 -0.26
N GLN A 56 3.68 -5.32 -0.59
CA GLN A 56 4.14 -5.52 -1.97
C GLN A 56 3.31 -6.56 -2.73
N SER A 57 2.65 -7.46 -2.01
CA SER A 57 1.93 -8.59 -2.60
C SER A 57 0.86 -8.14 -3.60
N ASN A 58 0.91 -8.66 -4.83
CA ASN A 58 -0.13 -8.47 -5.84
C ASN A 58 -1.48 -9.08 -5.43
N TYR A 59 -1.46 -9.98 -4.45
CA TYR A 59 -2.57 -10.86 -4.15
C TYR A 59 -3.51 -10.31 -3.08
N ILE A 60 -3.08 -9.31 -2.27
CA ILE A 60 -3.96 -8.72 -1.26
C ILE A 60 -5.22 -8.13 -1.89
N CYS A 61 -6.34 -8.29 -1.20
CA CYS A 61 -7.63 -7.80 -1.63
C CYS A 61 -7.92 -6.47 -0.93
N ILE A 62 -8.04 -5.41 -1.74
CA ILE A 62 -8.27 -4.04 -1.29
C ILE A 62 -9.41 -3.42 -2.10
N HIS A 63 -10.02 -2.38 -1.55
CA HIS A 63 -11.01 -1.53 -2.23
C HIS A 63 -10.34 -0.40 -3.01
N CYS A 64 -9.20 0.09 -2.53
CA CYS A 64 -8.40 1.09 -3.22
C CYS A 64 -6.95 1.09 -2.72
N GLU A 65 -6.00 1.55 -3.52
CA GLU A 65 -4.57 1.57 -3.15
C GLU A 65 -4.29 2.51 -1.95
N MET A 66 -5.22 3.42 -1.65
CA MET A 66 -5.15 4.25 -0.45
C MET A 66 -5.17 3.40 0.85
N GLU A 67 -5.80 2.22 0.85
CA GLU A 67 -5.76 1.31 2.00
C GLU A 67 -4.35 0.77 2.27
N VAL A 68 -3.55 0.54 1.21
CA VAL A 68 -2.14 0.11 1.33
C VAL A 68 -1.29 1.25 1.91
N PHE A 69 -1.50 2.47 1.44
CA PHE A 69 -0.86 3.67 2.00
C PHE A 69 -1.18 3.82 3.49
N MET A 70 -2.46 3.75 3.86
CA MET A 70 -2.89 3.93 5.25
C MET A 70 -2.45 2.78 6.16
N ALA A 71 -2.37 1.55 5.65
CA ALA A 71 -1.78 0.41 6.36
C ALA A 71 -0.28 0.65 6.67
N GLY A 72 0.48 1.14 5.69
CA GLY A 72 1.88 1.53 5.89
C GLY A 72 2.03 2.66 6.93
N VAL A 73 1.19 3.71 6.83
CA VAL A 73 1.17 4.80 7.81
C VAL A 73 0.84 4.28 9.21
N ARG A 74 -0.16 3.40 9.35
CA ARG A 74 -0.54 2.78 10.63
C ARG A 74 0.64 2.06 11.28
N TRP A 75 1.41 1.30 10.50
CA TRP A 75 2.60 0.63 11.02
C TRP A 75 3.70 1.62 11.42
N LEU A 76 3.94 2.66 10.62
CA LEU A 76 4.95 3.68 10.93
C LEU A 76 4.60 4.46 12.20
N GLU A 77 3.33 4.86 12.37
CA GLU A 77 2.88 5.68 13.50
C GLU A 77 2.91 4.95 14.85
N HIS A 78 2.87 3.61 14.85
CA HIS A 78 2.97 2.83 16.09
C HIS A 78 4.27 3.09 16.87
N ASP A 79 5.40 3.30 16.17
CA ASP A 79 6.68 3.73 16.76
C ASP A 79 7.44 4.62 15.77
N TRP A 80 6.88 5.80 15.49
CA TRP A 80 7.43 6.72 14.47
C TRP A 80 8.92 6.99 14.65
N ASN A 81 9.35 7.21 15.89
CA ASN A 81 10.72 7.65 16.17
C ASN A 81 11.76 6.62 15.71
N ARG A 82 11.45 5.33 15.86
CA ARG A 82 12.29 4.23 15.38
C ARG A 82 12.00 3.86 13.93
N ARG A 83 10.74 3.93 13.50
CA ARG A 83 10.33 3.42 12.18
C ARG A 83 10.43 4.41 11.02
N LYS A 84 10.63 5.70 11.30
CA LYS A 84 10.77 6.73 10.24
C LYS A 84 11.89 6.42 9.23
N GLU A 85 12.93 5.70 9.64
CA GLU A 85 14.02 5.30 8.73
C GLU A 85 13.56 4.31 7.65
N HIS A 86 12.52 3.52 7.95
CA HIS A 86 11.89 2.59 7.03
C HIS A 86 10.75 3.21 6.22
N ALA A 87 10.41 4.49 6.42
CA ALA A 87 9.25 5.11 5.78
C ALA A 87 9.31 5.02 4.26
N VAL A 88 10.48 5.28 3.67
CA VAL A 88 10.68 5.21 2.21
C VAL A 88 10.50 3.77 1.71
N GLU A 89 11.04 2.79 2.44
CA GLU A 89 10.91 1.37 2.10
C GLU A 89 9.45 0.91 2.14
N VAL A 90 8.73 1.22 3.22
CA VAL A 90 7.32 0.88 3.38
C VAL A 90 6.47 1.58 2.31
N MET A 91 6.69 2.87 2.06
CA MET A 91 5.93 3.61 1.06
C MET A 91 6.25 3.20 -0.38
N SER A 92 7.44 2.64 -0.66
CA SER A 92 7.76 2.07 -1.98
C SER A 92 6.87 0.89 -2.37
N CYS A 93 6.19 0.28 -1.39
CA CYS A 93 5.24 -0.80 -1.60
C CYS A 93 3.89 -0.30 -2.13
N VAL A 94 3.61 1.01 -2.02
CA VAL A 94 2.36 1.66 -2.43
C VAL A 94 2.41 2.03 -3.91
N ARG A 95 1.37 1.68 -4.66
CA ARG A 95 1.26 1.99 -6.10
C ARG A 95 0.56 3.32 -6.32
N PHE A 96 1.24 4.41 -6.02
CA PHE A 96 0.66 5.77 -6.09
C PHE A 96 -0.05 6.08 -7.42
N GLY A 97 0.39 5.52 -8.55
CA GLY A 97 -0.28 5.65 -9.85
C GLY A 97 -1.66 5.00 -9.98
N PHE A 98 -2.15 4.30 -8.96
CA PHE A 98 -3.53 3.80 -8.85
C PHE A 98 -4.34 4.54 -7.78
N ILE A 99 -3.77 5.56 -7.13
CA ILE A 99 -4.51 6.46 -6.24
C ILE A 99 -5.05 7.63 -7.07
N ASN A 100 -6.26 8.08 -6.76
CA ASN A 100 -6.86 9.22 -7.44
C ASN A 100 -5.93 10.45 -7.31
N PRO A 101 -5.56 11.14 -8.41
CA PRO A 101 -4.63 12.27 -8.35
C PRO A 101 -5.11 13.42 -7.46
N ARG A 102 -6.43 13.62 -7.28
CA ARG A 102 -6.95 14.61 -6.33
C ARG A 102 -6.62 14.24 -4.89
N VAL A 103 -6.71 12.95 -4.55
CA VAL A 103 -6.33 12.42 -3.22
C VAL A 103 -4.84 12.57 -3.00
N LEU A 104 -4.00 12.22 -3.99
CA LEU A 104 -2.54 12.39 -3.94
C LEU A 104 -2.12 13.83 -3.60
N ILE A 105 -2.72 14.83 -4.26
CA ILE A 105 -2.46 16.25 -3.99
C ILE A 105 -2.87 16.64 -2.57
N THR A 106 -3.95 16.02 -2.06
CA THR A 106 -4.51 16.29 -0.73
C THR A 106 -3.64 15.72 0.39
N LEU A 107 -2.92 14.62 0.17
CA LEU A 107 -2.01 14.02 1.17
C LEU A 107 -0.95 14.99 1.70
N ARG A 108 -0.56 15.97 0.89
CA ARG A 108 0.48 16.96 1.22
C ARG A 108 -0.09 18.23 1.87
N ARG A 109 -1.41 18.36 1.92
CA ARG A 109 -2.08 19.63 2.28
C ARG A 109 -3.17 19.47 3.33
N ASN A 110 -3.63 18.25 3.62
CA ASN A 110 -4.74 18.04 4.54
C ASN A 110 -4.28 18.10 6.02
N PRO A 111 -4.61 19.17 6.78
CA PRO A 111 -4.24 19.27 8.19
C PRO A 111 -5.00 18.29 9.09
N GLN A 112 -6.11 17.71 8.62
CA GLN A 112 -6.91 16.75 9.39
C GLN A 112 -6.22 15.39 9.54
N SER A 113 -5.10 15.15 8.86
CA SER A 113 -4.34 13.91 9.01
C SER A 113 -2.83 14.22 9.13
N PRO A 114 -2.36 14.63 10.32
CA PRO A 114 -0.97 15.00 10.55
C PRO A 114 0.02 13.87 10.21
N GLN A 115 -0.35 12.63 10.51
CA GLN A 115 0.42 11.44 10.13
C GLN A 115 0.66 11.33 8.61
N PHE A 116 -0.33 11.68 7.79
CA PHE A 116 -0.15 11.71 6.33
C PHE A 116 0.82 12.80 5.92
N LEU A 117 0.69 14.01 6.48
CA LEU A 117 1.60 15.11 6.18
C LEU A 117 3.05 14.77 6.52
N ARG A 118 3.29 14.11 7.66
CA ARG A 118 4.65 13.72 8.08
C ARG A 118 5.30 12.75 7.10
N VAL A 119 4.54 11.75 6.65
CA VAL A 119 5.01 10.75 5.67
C VAL A 119 5.16 11.37 4.27
N ALA A 120 4.16 12.13 3.82
CA ALA A 120 4.12 12.72 2.48
C ALA A 120 5.14 13.85 2.28
N ASN A 121 5.61 14.50 3.35
CA ASN A 121 6.64 15.54 3.28
C ASN A 121 8.07 14.99 3.24
N ILE A 122 8.28 13.68 3.37
CA ILE A 122 9.59 13.05 3.13
C ILE A 122 9.92 13.19 1.63
N PRO A 123 11.08 13.74 1.23
CA PRO A 123 11.38 14.08 -0.16
C PRO A 123 11.19 12.93 -1.15
N GLU A 124 11.65 11.73 -0.79
CA GLU A 124 11.54 10.53 -1.60
C GLU A 124 10.08 10.10 -1.79
N ILE A 125 9.26 10.23 -0.75
CA ILE A 125 7.83 9.89 -0.80
C ILE A 125 7.05 10.98 -1.56
N SER A 126 7.41 12.25 -1.39
CA SER A 126 6.87 13.34 -2.21
C SER A 126 7.12 13.09 -3.69
N LYS A 127 8.32 12.61 -4.05
CA LYS A 127 8.63 12.22 -5.43
C LYS A 127 7.73 11.07 -5.89
N MET A 128 7.53 10.03 -5.07
CA MET A 128 6.62 8.92 -5.41
C MET A 128 5.17 9.40 -5.64
N ILE A 129 4.70 10.37 -4.87
CA ILE A 129 3.38 11.01 -5.05
C ILE A 129 3.35 11.77 -6.38
N ASP A 130 4.37 12.58 -6.67
CA ASP A 130 4.47 13.36 -7.91
C ASP A 130 4.55 12.42 -9.15
N ASP A 131 5.30 11.33 -9.07
CA ASP A 131 5.39 10.28 -10.09
C ASP A 131 4.03 9.58 -10.30
N GLY A 132 3.27 9.35 -9.21
CA GLY A 132 1.90 8.81 -9.28
C GLY A 132 0.93 9.75 -9.99
N VAL A 133 1.01 11.06 -9.71
CA VAL A 133 0.23 12.08 -10.44
C VAL A 133 0.64 12.12 -11.91
N ALA A 134 1.94 12.12 -12.22
CA ALA A 134 2.43 12.09 -13.59
C ALA A 134 1.92 10.86 -14.36
N LEU A 135 1.98 9.68 -13.75
CA LEU A 135 1.45 8.44 -14.32
C LEU A 135 -0.06 8.54 -14.63
N SER A 136 -0.84 9.16 -13.75
CA SER A 136 -2.28 9.36 -13.99
C SER A 136 -2.54 10.24 -15.21
N ILE A 137 -1.76 11.33 -15.38
CA ILE A 137 -1.87 12.24 -16.52
C ILE A 137 -1.48 11.52 -17.81
N LEU A 138 -0.37 10.76 -17.79
CA LEU A 138 0.08 10.00 -18.96
C LEU A 138 -0.97 8.96 -19.37
N LYS A 139 -1.57 8.23 -18.42
CA LYS A 139 -2.63 7.25 -18.72
C LYS A 139 -3.83 7.90 -19.41
N THR A 140 -4.24 9.09 -18.97
CA THR A 140 -5.32 9.85 -19.62
C THR A 140 -4.92 10.38 -20.98
N TYR A 141 -3.68 10.85 -21.13
CA TYR A 141 -3.21 11.41 -22.40
C TYR A 141 -3.11 10.34 -23.49
N PHE A 142 -2.53 9.18 -23.17
CA PHE A 142 -2.29 8.07 -24.10
C PHE A 142 -3.46 7.06 -24.16
N GLU A 143 -4.64 7.38 -23.64
CA GLU A 143 -5.78 6.44 -23.58
C GLU A 143 -6.19 5.90 -24.97
N ASN A 144 -5.95 6.67 -26.03
CA ASN A 144 -6.27 6.31 -27.42
C ASN A 144 -5.03 6.05 -28.30
N ASP A 145 -3.84 6.09 -27.71
CA ASP A 145 -2.56 5.97 -28.42
C ASP A 145 -1.97 4.55 -28.32
N SER A 146 -0.83 4.34 -29.00
CA SER A 146 -0.12 3.06 -28.93
C SER A 146 0.53 2.84 -27.55
N ASP A 147 0.55 1.58 -27.09
CA ASP A 147 1.25 1.22 -25.84
C ASP A 147 2.76 1.53 -25.93
N GLU A 148 3.36 1.51 -27.12
CA GLU A 148 4.77 1.83 -27.33
C GLU A 148 5.11 3.29 -26.96
N ASP A 149 4.25 4.25 -27.34
CA ASP A 149 4.44 5.67 -27.02
C ASP A 149 4.25 5.94 -25.53
N PHE A 150 3.32 5.24 -24.90
CA PHE A 150 3.11 5.27 -23.46
C PHE A 150 4.34 4.73 -22.69
N GLN A 151 4.84 3.53 -23.05
CA GLN A 151 6.03 2.95 -22.42
C GLN A 151 7.29 3.80 -22.62
N LYS A 152 7.45 4.40 -23.81
CA LYS A 152 8.56 5.31 -24.10
C LYS A 152 8.52 6.56 -23.22
N SER A 153 7.33 7.13 -23.02
CA SER A 153 7.12 8.30 -22.16
C SER A 153 7.40 7.99 -20.68
N LEU A 154 6.97 6.81 -20.21
CA LEU A 154 7.29 6.32 -18.86
C LEU A 154 8.79 6.19 -18.63
N LYS A 155 9.51 5.59 -19.59
CA LYS A 155 10.96 5.43 -19.53
C LYS A 155 11.70 6.78 -19.50
N LEU A 156 11.22 7.76 -20.28
CA LEU A 156 11.79 9.11 -20.31
C LEU A 156 11.65 9.83 -18.97
N LEU A 157 10.52 9.65 -18.29
CA LEU A 157 10.22 10.26 -17.00
C LEU A 157 10.77 9.46 -15.80
N GLY A 158 11.29 8.25 -16.04
CA GLY A 158 11.76 7.35 -14.99
C GLY A 158 10.64 6.82 -14.09
N VAL A 159 9.40 6.82 -14.58
CA VAL A 159 8.21 6.38 -13.85
C VAL A 159 7.91 4.93 -14.20
N THR A 160 7.68 4.09 -13.20
CA THR A 160 7.28 2.70 -13.41
C THR A 160 5.75 2.58 -13.44
N ASN A 161 5.22 1.70 -14.30
CA ASN A 161 3.80 1.35 -14.29
C ASN A 161 3.63 0.00 -13.56
N PRO A 162 3.19 0.00 -12.29
CA PRO A 162 3.04 -1.23 -11.52
C PRO A 162 1.83 -2.05 -12.00
N VAL A 163 1.87 -3.36 -11.75
CA VAL A 163 0.73 -4.26 -12.02
C VAL A 163 -0.42 -3.92 -11.06
N PRO A 164 -1.69 -3.92 -11.49
CA PRO A 164 -2.84 -3.78 -10.59
C PRO A 164 -2.90 -4.90 -9.53
N ARG A 165 -3.51 -4.60 -8.39
CA ARG A 165 -3.75 -5.53 -7.27
C ARG A 165 -5.09 -6.26 -7.44
N ASN A 166 -5.42 -7.22 -6.56
CA ASN A 166 -6.75 -7.85 -6.54
C ASN A 166 -7.79 -6.88 -5.93
N TRP A 167 -8.91 -6.65 -6.64
CA TRP A 167 -9.98 -5.74 -6.18
C TRP A 167 -11.06 -6.49 -5.43
N ALA A 168 -11.50 -5.94 -4.29
CA ALA A 168 -12.55 -6.51 -3.44
C ALA A 168 -13.97 -6.36 -4.03
N GLY A 169 -14.12 -5.63 -5.14
CA GLY A 169 -15.37 -5.49 -5.89
C GLY A 169 -16.22 -4.27 -5.54
N SER A 170 -15.86 -3.50 -4.51
CA SER A 170 -16.45 -2.17 -4.25
C SER A 170 -15.35 -1.13 -4.08
N ASP A 171 -15.50 0.03 -4.71
CA ASP A 171 -14.53 1.10 -4.61
C ASP A 171 -14.81 1.95 -3.38
N LYS A 172 -13.77 2.19 -2.58
CA LYS A 172 -13.83 3.10 -1.43
C LYS A 172 -12.97 4.33 -1.68
N ASN A 173 -13.43 5.47 -1.16
CA ASN A 173 -12.76 6.75 -1.32
C ASN A 173 -12.60 7.45 0.03
N TYR A 174 -11.62 6.99 0.80
CA TYR A 174 -11.28 7.57 2.09
C TYR A 174 -10.76 9.00 1.94
N GLN A 175 -11.35 9.94 2.68
CA GLN A 175 -10.92 11.34 2.74
C GLN A 175 -9.96 11.61 3.91
N THR A 176 -10.06 10.81 4.98
CA THR A 176 -9.26 11.00 6.21
C THR A 176 -8.72 9.68 6.75
N TYR A 177 -7.68 9.76 7.59
CA TYR A 177 -7.17 8.59 8.32
C TYR A 177 -8.20 8.02 9.31
N ASP A 178 -9.01 8.87 9.93
CA ASP A 178 -9.97 8.45 10.94
C ASP A 178 -11.11 7.62 10.32
N GLU A 179 -11.57 7.97 9.11
CA GLU A 179 -12.53 7.16 8.35
C GLU A 179 -12.01 5.73 8.12
N PHE A 180 -10.75 5.61 7.71
CA PHE A 180 -10.12 4.31 7.54
C PHE A 180 -10.06 3.52 8.84
N MET A 181 -9.67 4.17 9.94
CA MET A 181 -9.57 3.53 11.25
C MET A 181 -10.92 3.08 11.83
N GLN A 182 -12.03 3.71 11.44
CA GLN A 182 -13.38 3.31 11.86
C GLN A 182 -13.92 2.11 11.10
N GLU A 183 -13.42 1.87 9.88
CA GLU A 183 -13.86 0.75 9.02
C GLU A 183 -13.01 -0.52 9.15
N LEU A 184 -11.86 -0.42 9.84
CA LEU A 184 -10.96 -1.52 10.19
C LEU A 184 -11.49 -2.37 11.36
#